data_AF-A0A1Y6CFK7-F1
#
_entry.id   AF-A0A1Y6CFK7-F1
#
_cell.length_a   1.000
_cell.length_b   1.000
_cell.length_c   1.000
_cell.angle_alpha   90.00
_cell.angle_beta   90.00
_cell.angle_gamma   90.00
#
_symmetry.space_group_name_H-M   'P 1'
#
loop_
_entity.id
_entity.type
_entity.pdbx_description
1 polymer ?
#
loop_
_entity_poly.entity_id
_entity_poly.type
_entity_poly.pdbx_seq_one_letter_code
_entity_poly.pdbx_strand_id
1 'polypeptide(L)'
;MDDARIEPVRGEAEREARQTGGDSLTLIVRDLDVTCLIGVYDRERGKPQRLRINMEAAVRPPSAYDDDFAKVVDYSAVLKRIRAAIDDSRVFLLETLADQIMQLCFAEPRVLAVKVRIEKLDRYADLAGLGIELERRRPGS
;
A
#
# COMPACT_ATOMS: atom_id res chain seq x y z
N MET A 1 -22.17 -42.68 6.36
CA MET A 1 -21.51 -42.56 5.03
C MET A 1 -21.54 -41.08 4.73
N ASP A 2 -20.43 -40.43 5.02
CA ASP A 2 -20.35 -38.99 5.22
C ASP A 2 -20.38 -38.23 3.89
N ASP A 3 -21.27 -37.24 3.85
CA ASP A 3 -21.46 -36.29 2.76
C ASP A 3 -20.36 -35.23 2.86
N ALA A 4 -19.21 -35.49 2.22
CA ALA A 4 -18.11 -34.54 2.15
C ALA A 4 -18.47 -33.41 1.17
N ARG A 5 -19.02 -32.32 1.71
CA ARG A 5 -19.07 -31.02 1.01
C ARG A 5 -17.64 -30.55 0.76
N ILE A 6 -17.24 -30.58 -0.50
CA ILE A 6 -15.99 -29.98 -0.95
C ILE A 6 -16.20 -28.46 -0.95
N GLU A 7 -15.65 -27.77 0.05
CA GLU A 7 -15.54 -26.31 0.05
C GLU A 7 -14.57 -25.90 -1.08
N PRO A 8 -14.90 -24.90 -1.90
CA PRO A 8 -14.06 -24.50 -3.02
C PRO A 8 -12.70 -24.02 -2.51
N VAL A 9 -11.64 -24.47 -3.18
CA VAL A 9 -10.27 -24.05 -2.88
C VAL A 9 -10.16 -22.55 -3.15
N ARG A 10 -9.66 -21.80 -2.18
CA ARG A 10 -9.53 -20.31 -2.12
C ARG A 10 -9.04 -19.62 -3.41
N GLY A 11 -8.43 -20.35 -4.35
CA GLY A 11 -8.00 -19.85 -5.66
C GLY A 11 -9.05 -19.87 -6.78
N GLU A 12 -10.23 -20.48 -6.60
CA GLU A 12 -11.31 -20.48 -7.60
C GLU A 12 -12.15 -19.20 -7.54
N ALA A 13 -12.44 -18.68 -6.34
CA ALA A 13 -13.11 -17.40 -6.14
C ALA A 13 -12.31 -16.20 -6.68
N GLU A 14 -10.97 -16.25 -6.62
CA GLU A 14 -10.10 -15.23 -7.20
C GLU A 14 -10.02 -15.30 -8.74
N ARG A 15 -10.33 -16.46 -9.33
CA ARG A 15 -10.40 -16.65 -10.79
C ARG A 15 -11.75 -16.24 -11.37
N GLU A 16 -12.84 -16.35 -10.62
CA GLU A 16 -14.18 -15.90 -11.04
C GLU A 16 -14.31 -14.37 -11.07
N ALA A 17 -13.65 -13.63 -10.16
CA ALA A 17 -13.61 -12.15 -10.19
C ALA A 17 -12.89 -11.57 -11.43
N ARG A 18 -12.13 -12.40 -12.16
CA ARG A 18 -11.37 -12.00 -13.35
C ARG A 18 -12.18 -12.07 -14.66
N GLN A 19 -13.47 -12.39 -14.57
CA GLN A 19 -14.35 -12.65 -15.73
C GLN A 19 -15.44 -11.59 -15.93
N THR A 20 -15.14 -10.32 -15.67
CA THR A 20 -15.99 -9.20 -16.11
C THR A 20 -15.16 -8.27 -16.98
N GLY A 21 -15.47 -8.19 -18.27
CA GLY A 21 -14.77 -7.31 -19.20
C GLY A 21 -14.93 -5.84 -18.77
N GLY A 22 -13.81 -5.19 -18.49
CA GLY A 22 -13.74 -3.79 -18.07
C GLY A 22 -12.29 -3.37 -17.83
N ASP A 23 -12.05 -2.07 -17.69
CA ASP A 23 -10.71 -1.55 -17.45
C ASP A 23 -10.24 -1.87 -16.03
N SER A 24 -8.92 -1.92 -15.86
CA SER A 24 -8.29 -1.90 -14.54
C SER A 24 -7.38 -0.68 -14.47
N LEU A 25 -7.48 0.08 -13.38
CA LEU A 25 -6.69 1.28 -13.16
C LEU A 25 -5.85 1.10 -11.88
N THR A 26 -4.55 1.32 -11.99
CA THR A 26 -3.62 1.24 -10.86
C THR A 26 -2.88 2.55 -10.71
N LEU A 27 -2.99 3.17 -9.53
CA LEU A 27 -2.12 4.25 -9.13
C LEU A 27 -0.78 3.65 -8.66
N ILE A 28 0.32 4.12 -9.23
CA ILE A 28 1.66 3.62 -8.95
C ILE A 28 2.53 4.75 -8.39
N VAL A 29 3.13 4.50 -7.22
CA VAL A 29 4.19 5.31 -6.64
C VAL A 29 5.47 4.47 -6.64
N ARG A 30 6.50 4.97 -7.33
CA ARG A 30 7.80 4.29 -7.41
C ARG A 30 8.85 5.07 -6.65
N ASP A 31 9.67 4.35 -5.89
CA ASP A 31 10.91 4.82 -5.27
C ASP A 31 10.77 6.15 -4.53
N LEU A 32 9.71 6.29 -3.73
CA LEU A 32 9.55 7.44 -2.83
C LEU A 32 10.56 7.31 -1.68
N ASP A 33 11.72 7.92 -1.87
CA ASP A 33 12.75 8.00 -0.84
C ASP A 33 12.41 9.08 0.19
N VAL A 34 12.46 8.69 1.47
CA VAL A 34 12.19 9.56 2.62
C VAL A 34 13.21 9.29 3.72
N THR A 35 13.39 10.27 4.60
CA THR A 35 14.29 10.15 5.75
C THR A 35 13.47 10.35 7.02
N CYS A 36 13.40 9.35 7.89
CA CYS A 36 12.64 9.44 9.13
C CYS A 36 13.37 8.76 10.30
N LEU A 37 12.98 9.11 11.52
CA LEU A 37 13.45 8.45 12.73
C LEU A 37 12.59 7.22 12.99
N ILE A 38 13.12 6.02 12.71
CA ILE A 38 12.40 4.76 12.88
C ILE A 38 13.33 3.65 13.38
N GLY A 39 12.89 2.91 14.40
CA GLY A 39 13.66 1.81 14.98
C GLY A 39 13.35 1.56 16.45
N VAL A 40 13.34 0.29 16.85
CA VAL A 40 12.97 -0.15 18.21
C VAL A 40 14.14 -0.02 19.19
N TYR A 41 15.37 -0.15 18.71
CA TYR A 41 16.55 -0.17 19.58
C TYR A 41 16.98 1.23 19.99
N ASP A 42 17.48 1.40 21.21
CA ASP A 42 17.93 2.71 21.71
C ASP A 42 19.08 3.32 20.89
N ARG A 43 19.90 2.46 20.27
CA ARG A 43 20.94 2.85 19.30
C ARG A 43 20.40 3.38 17.96
N GLU A 44 19.14 3.11 17.65
CA GLU A 44 18.40 3.68 16.52
C GLU A 44 17.70 4.99 16.90
N ARG A 45 17.50 5.27 18.19
CA ARG A 45 16.96 6.55 18.66
C ARG A 45 17.93 7.68 18.29
N GLY A 46 17.44 8.62 17.49
CA GLY A 46 18.17 9.84 17.11
C GLY A 46 19.00 9.75 15.82
N LYS A 47 19.03 8.60 15.12
CA LYS A 47 19.67 8.49 13.80
C LYS A 47 18.61 8.39 12.70
N PRO A 48 18.52 9.37 11.79
CA PRO A 48 17.61 9.27 10.65
C PRO A 48 17.99 8.08 9.77
N GLN A 49 16.99 7.32 9.32
CA GLN A 49 17.17 6.21 8.39
C GLN A 49 16.49 6.55 7.08
N ARG A 50 17.14 6.22 5.96
CA ARG A 50 16.52 6.33 4.64
C ARG A 50 15.61 5.15 4.40
N LEU A 51 14.35 5.45 4.12
CA LEU A 51 13.37 4.49 3.66
C LEU A 51 13.07 4.71 2.18
N ARG A 52 12.78 3.62 1.48
CA ARG A 52 12.17 3.64 0.15
C ARG A 52 10.78 3.07 0.23
N ILE A 53 9.81 3.81 -0.31
CA ILE A 53 8.41 3.39 -0.34
C ILE A 53 7.98 3.19 -1.79
N ASN A 54 7.45 2.01 -2.06
CA ASN A 54 6.76 1.68 -3.30
C ASN A 54 5.30 1.39 -2.96
N MET A 55 4.37 1.88 -3.78
CA MET A 55 2.95 1.66 -3.59
C MET A 55 2.24 1.38 -4.91
N GLU A 56 1.36 0.40 -4.89
CA GLU A 56 0.35 0.19 -5.92
C GLU A 56 -1.02 0.25 -5.26
N ALA A 57 -1.93 1.06 -5.80
CA ALA A 57 -3.31 1.10 -5.37
C ALA A 57 -4.23 0.77 -6.56
N ALA A 58 -5.02 -0.28 -6.42
CA ALA A 58 -6.09 -0.57 -7.38
C ALA A 58 -7.19 0.45 -7.18
N VAL A 59 -7.55 1.15 -8.24
CA VAL A 59 -8.53 2.24 -8.25
C VAL A 59 -9.69 1.83 -9.15
N ARG A 60 -10.92 2.09 -8.70
CA ARG A 60 -12.10 1.94 -9.55
C ARG A 60 -11.95 2.88 -10.77
N PRO A 61 -11.93 2.35 -12.01
CA PRO A 61 -11.87 3.21 -13.20
C PRO A 61 -13.09 4.16 -13.25
N PRO A 62 -12.94 5.36 -13.82
CA PRO A 62 -14.07 6.24 -14.04
C PRO A 62 -15.03 5.62 -15.08
N SER A 63 -16.30 6.03 -15.08
CA SER A 63 -17.26 5.57 -16.07
C SER A 63 -17.01 6.12 -17.48
N ALA A 64 -16.23 7.21 -17.58
CA ALA A 64 -15.78 7.80 -18.83
C ALA A 64 -14.42 8.50 -18.60
N TYR A 65 -13.56 8.49 -19.61
CA TYR A 65 -12.30 9.24 -19.61
C TYR A 65 -12.50 10.58 -20.34
N ASP A 66 -13.03 11.56 -19.60
CA ASP A 66 -13.43 12.87 -20.14
C ASP A 66 -12.76 14.05 -19.41
N ASP A 67 -11.58 13.82 -18.85
CA ASP A 67 -10.75 14.81 -18.14
C ASP A 67 -11.44 15.53 -16.95
N ASP A 68 -12.52 14.95 -16.41
CA ASP A 68 -13.14 15.46 -15.18
C ASP A 68 -12.37 15.00 -13.93
N PHE A 69 -11.66 15.96 -13.31
CA PHE A 69 -10.90 15.73 -12.08
C PHE A 69 -11.75 15.17 -10.93
N ALA A 70 -13.05 15.47 -10.87
CA ALA A 70 -13.94 14.96 -9.82
C ALA A 70 -14.17 13.43 -9.91
N LYS A 71 -13.83 12.80 -11.04
CA LYS A 71 -14.02 11.35 -11.25
C LYS A 71 -12.78 10.53 -10.91
N VAL A 72 -11.61 11.15 -10.75
CA VAL A 72 -10.33 10.47 -10.54
C VAL A 72 -9.82 10.64 -9.11
N VAL A 73 -8.78 9.88 -8.77
CA VAL A 73 -8.08 10.01 -7.49
C VAL A 73 -7.06 11.15 -7.57
N ASP A 74 -7.12 12.07 -6.61
CA ASP A 74 -6.08 13.09 -6.43
C ASP A 74 -4.82 12.47 -5.82
N TYR A 75 -3.94 11.97 -6.69
CA TYR A 75 -2.66 11.39 -6.30
C TYR A 75 -1.75 12.39 -5.60
N SER A 76 -1.91 13.71 -5.84
CA SER A 76 -1.11 14.74 -5.18
C SER A 76 -1.49 14.87 -3.70
N ALA A 77 -2.78 14.80 -3.39
CA ALA A 77 -3.27 14.77 -2.03
C ALA A 77 -2.85 13.48 -1.30
N VAL A 78 -2.92 12.32 -1.97
CA VAL A 78 -2.44 11.04 -1.41
C VAL A 78 -0.95 11.13 -1.03
N LEU A 79 -0.10 11.57 -1.96
CA LEU A 79 1.34 11.71 -1.70
C LEU A 79 1.65 12.73 -0.60
N LYS A 80 0.92 13.85 -0.57
CA LYS A 80 1.07 14.86 0.49
C LYS A 80 0.76 14.29 1.87
N ARG A 81 -0.32 13.51 1.99
CA ARG A 81 -0.70 12.85 3.25
C ARG A 81 0.31 11.79 3.68
N ILE A 82 0.82 10.99 2.75
CA ILE A 82 1.86 9.98 3.03
C ILE A 82 3.12 10.64 3.59
N ARG A 83 3.62 11.70 2.92
CA ARG A 83 4.79 12.45 3.38
C ARG A 83 4.58 13.04 4.78
N ALA A 84 3.43 13.68 5.00
CA ALA A 84 3.10 14.23 6.32
C ALA A 84 3.05 13.17 7.42
N ALA A 85 2.50 11.98 7.13
CA ALA A 85 2.46 10.89 8.10
C ALA A 85 3.85 10.32 8.42
N ILE A 86 4.78 10.33 7.46
CA ILE A 86 6.17 9.92 7.68
C ILE A 86 6.91 10.96 8.53
N ASP A 87 6.70 12.25 8.25
CA ASP A 87 7.36 13.36 8.96
C ASP A 87 6.87 13.48 10.41
N ASP A 88 5.58 13.26 10.66
CA ASP A 88 4.98 13.31 12.01
C ASP A 88 5.08 11.97 12.75
N SER A 89 5.48 10.90 12.04
CA SER A 89 5.52 9.57 12.62
C SER A 89 6.53 9.50 13.77
N ARG A 90 6.02 9.13 14.95
CA ARG A 90 6.79 8.61 16.08
C ARG A 90 6.84 7.08 16.09
N VAL A 91 6.55 6.44 14.96
CA VAL A 91 6.43 4.98 14.90
C VAL A 91 7.80 4.32 14.84
N PHE A 92 7.91 3.18 15.52
CA PHE A 92 9.19 2.45 15.64
C PHE A 92 9.30 1.27 14.66
N LEU A 93 8.19 0.90 14.02
CA LEU A 93 8.02 -0.32 13.22
C LEU A 93 7.57 0.00 11.80
N LEU A 94 8.10 -0.74 10.82
CA LEU A 94 7.72 -0.59 9.41
C LEU A 94 6.27 -1.01 9.18
N GLU A 95 5.79 -2.00 9.93
CA GLU A 95 4.43 -2.52 9.88
C GLU A 95 3.40 -1.45 10.29
N THR A 96 3.70 -0.69 11.35
CA THR A 96 2.83 0.40 11.79
C THR A 96 2.79 1.53 10.76
N LEU A 97 3.94 1.89 10.18
CA LEU A 97 3.99 2.89 9.12
C LEU A 97 3.23 2.45 7.87
N ALA A 98 3.39 1.18 7.46
CA ALA A 98 2.65 0.60 6.36
C ALA A 98 1.14 0.63 6.60
N ASP A 99 0.68 0.27 7.80
CA ASP A 99 -0.74 0.34 8.15
C ASP A 99 -1.29 1.78 8.12
N GLN A 100 -0.55 2.76 8.62
CA GLN A 100 -0.94 4.17 8.52
C GLN A 100 -1.07 4.63 7.07
N ILE A 101 -0.10 4.27 6.22
CA ILE A 101 -0.15 4.57 4.79
C ILE A 101 -1.38 3.92 4.13
N MET A 102 -1.68 2.66 4.48
CA MET A 102 -2.88 1.96 4.01
C MET A 102 -4.15 2.73 4.37
N GLN A 103 -4.29 3.15 5.63
CA GLN A 103 -5.46 3.90 6.10
C GLN A 103 -5.64 5.22 5.35
N LEU A 104 -4.55 5.94 5.06
CA LEU A 104 -4.59 7.18 4.28
C LEU A 104 -5.05 6.96 2.84
N CYS A 105 -4.63 5.87 2.21
CA CYS A 105 -5.10 5.50 0.87
C CYS A 105 -6.58 5.10 0.88
N PHE A 106 -7.02 4.34 1.89
CA PHE A 106 -8.43 3.99 2.04
C PHE A 106 -9.32 5.15 2.50
N ALA A 107 -8.77 6.33 2.80
CA ALA A 107 -9.58 7.54 2.93
C ALA A 107 -10.17 8.00 1.58
N GLU A 108 -9.61 7.53 0.45
CA GLU A 108 -10.20 7.69 -0.88
C GLU A 108 -11.16 6.52 -1.19
N PRO A 109 -12.47 6.77 -1.37
CA PRO A 109 -13.46 5.71 -1.63
C PRO A 109 -13.24 4.93 -2.93
N ARG A 110 -12.57 5.52 -3.93
CA ARG A 110 -12.26 4.84 -5.20
C ARG A 110 -11.13 3.82 -5.08
N VAL A 111 -10.32 3.86 -4.02
CA VAL A 111 -9.25 2.88 -3.78
C VAL A 111 -9.86 1.58 -3.28
N LEU A 112 -9.64 0.49 -4.02
CA LEU A 112 -10.20 -0.85 -3.79
C LEU A 112 -9.21 -1.76 -3.05
N ALA A 113 -7.94 -1.66 -3.42
CA ALA A 113 -6.84 -2.42 -2.83
C ALA A 113 -5.59 -1.57 -2.80
N VAL A 114 -4.70 -1.83 -1.86
CA VAL A 114 -3.40 -1.17 -1.75
C VAL A 114 -2.37 -2.22 -1.39
N LYS A 115 -1.22 -2.13 -2.04
CA LYS A 115 0.01 -2.85 -1.70
C LYS A 115 1.08 -1.79 -1.46
N VAL A 116 1.71 -1.83 -0.28
CA VAL A 116 2.83 -0.95 0.06
C VAL A 116 4.03 -1.79 0.41
N ARG A 117 5.18 -1.42 -0.13
CA ARG A 117 6.49 -1.94 0.25
C ARG A 117 7.29 -0.82 0.85
N ILE A 118 7.90 -1.08 2.01
CA ILE A 118 8.76 -0.13 2.71
C ILE A 118 10.07 -0.82 3.03
N GLU A 119 11.18 -0.23 2.59
CA GLU A 119 12.52 -0.80 2.74
C GLU A 119 13.45 0.20 3.44
N LYS A 120 14.24 -0.27 4.40
CA LYS A 120 15.39 0.44 4.95
C LYS A 120 16.58 0.20 4.03
N LEU A 121 17.11 1.26 3.43
CA LEU A 121 18.18 1.15 2.43
C LEU A 121 19.57 0.96 3.05
N ASP A 122 19.82 1.59 4.20
CA ASP A 122 21.19 1.73 4.73
C ASP A 122 21.43 0.93 6.03
N ARG A 123 20.54 -0.01 6.37
CA ARG A 123 20.59 -0.69 7.68
C ARG A 123 21.65 -1.79 7.75
N TYR A 124 21.99 -2.40 6.61
CA TYR A 124 22.90 -3.53 6.48
C TYR A 124 23.75 -3.32 5.22
N ALA A 125 25.05 -3.59 5.30
CA ALA A 125 25.99 -3.27 4.22
C ALA A 125 26.01 -4.30 3.08
N ASP A 126 25.48 -5.50 3.33
CA ASP A 126 25.50 -6.67 2.46
C ASP A 126 24.21 -6.87 1.66
N LEU A 127 23.22 -5.99 1.82
CA LEU A 127 21.95 -6.02 1.11
C LEU A 127 21.53 -4.62 0.65
N ALA A 128 20.81 -4.55 -0.47
CA ALA A 128 20.35 -3.27 -1.03
C ALA A 128 19.20 -2.63 -0.23
N GLY A 129 18.44 -3.45 0.49
CA GLY A 129 17.33 -3.00 1.33
C GLY A 129 16.69 -4.16 2.10
N LEU A 130 16.26 -3.89 3.32
CA LEU A 130 15.44 -4.82 4.13
C LEU A 130 14.13 -4.14 4.48
N GLY A 131 13.02 -4.84 4.35
CA GLY A 131 11.76 -4.29 4.77
C GLY A 131 10.58 -5.24 4.67
N ILE A 132 9.39 -4.67 4.55
CA ILE A 132 8.13 -5.40 4.54
C ILE A 132 7.26 -4.97 3.37
N GLU A 133 6.41 -5.90 2.94
CA GLU A 133 5.32 -5.65 2.02
C GLU A 133 4.01 -6.00 2.72
N LEU A 134 3.05 -5.08 2.65
CA LEU A 134 1.70 -5.27 3.17
C LEU A 134 0.72 -5.05 2.02
N GLU A 135 -0.23 -5.96 1.88
CA GLU A 135 -1.33 -5.85 0.92
C GLU A 135 -2.66 -5.94 1.66
N ARG A 136 -3.60 -5.07 1.30
CA ARG A 136 -4.96 -5.05 1.84
C ARG A 136 -5.96 -4.76 0.73
N ARG A 137 -7.09 -5.45 0.76
CA ARG A 137 -8.28 -5.17 -0.05
C ARG A 137 -9.41 -4.72 0.85
N ARG A 138 -10.32 -3.87 0.34
CA ARG A 138 -11.56 -3.59 1.04
C ARG A 138 -12.39 -4.88 1.11
N PRO A 139 -13.01 -5.20 2.27
CA PRO A 139 -13.93 -6.33 2.34
C PRO A 139 -15.14 -6.06 1.44
N GLY A 140 -15.48 -7.01 0.56
CA GLY A 140 -16.63 -6.94 -0.34
C GLY A 140 -16.44 -6.11 -1.62
N SER A 141 -15.20 -5.80 -2.00
CA SER A 141 -14.87 -5.19 -3.31
C SER A 141 -14.78 -6.22 -4.43
#